data_AF-A0A3B1BCZ4-F1
#
_entry.id   AF-A0A3B1BCZ4-F1
#
_cell.length_a   1.000
_cell.length_b   1.000
_cell.length_c   1.000
_cell.angle_alpha   90.00
_cell.angle_beta   90.00
_cell.angle_gamma   90.00
#
_symmetry.space_group_name_H-M   'P 1'
#
loop_
_entity.id
_entity.type
_entity.pdbx_description
1 polymer ?
#
loop_
_entity_poly.entity_id
_entity_poly.type
_entity_poly.pdbx_seq_one_letter_code
_entity_poly.pdbx_strand_id
1 'polypeptide(L)'
;MKHLRFSIFSVLITFLCLCATTAYADSMAATINKAGKQRMLTQKMSKEVLLIAAGIDADANKANLAKTVSLFDTTLKTLIDGNKNKEIDQQLHTVSGLWKAFGSSVTGETTPAVLASLATQNMPLLKEMNKAVKMYEKSSGSTLSPEMAATINKAGKQRMLTQKMTKELLLIANGVAAEANKANLAGTVVAFEKALGELRSANQNAAIANQLRDVQNLWEQYKPILSSVDVSKQALASAAKLNLPLLKEMNKAVGMYAK
;
A
#
# COMPACT_ATOMS: atom_id res chain seq x y z
N MET A 1 -0.20 -8.53 71.11
CA MET A 1 -0.44 -9.35 69.91
C MET A 1 -1.65 -8.83 69.14
N LYS A 2 -1.44 -8.06 68.06
CA LYS A 2 -2.43 -7.86 66.98
C LYS A 2 -1.63 -7.65 65.69
N HIS A 3 -1.61 -8.66 64.83
CA HIS A 3 -0.91 -8.63 63.54
C HIS A 3 -1.75 -7.88 62.51
N LEU A 4 -1.19 -6.82 61.93
CA LEU A 4 -1.73 -6.14 60.76
C LEU A 4 -1.28 -6.92 59.52
N ARG A 5 -2.16 -7.73 58.95
CA ARG A 5 -1.93 -8.40 57.65
C ARG A 5 -2.31 -7.44 56.54
N PHE A 6 -1.34 -6.72 55.97
CA PHE A 6 -1.53 -6.01 54.71
C PHE A 6 -1.62 -7.03 53.57
N SER A 7 -2.75 -7.03 52.87
CA SER A 7 -3.03 -7.89 51.74
C SER A 7 -2.20 -7.45 50.53
N ILE A 8 -1.22 -8.25 50.11
CA ILE A 8 -0.38 -8.04 48.91
C ILE A 8 -1.09 -8.62 47.66
N PHE A 9 -2.42 -8.49 47.54
CA PHE A 9 -3.17 -9.14 46.45
C PHE A 9 -3.85 -8.20 45.45
N SER A 10 -3.46 -6.91 45.39
CA SER A 10 -4.07 -5.94 44.46
C SER A 10 -3.12 -5.27 43.46
N VAL A 11 -1.87 -5.71 43.30
CA VAL A 11 -0.91 -5.09 42.34
C VAL A 11 -0.70 -5.92 41.07
N LEU A 12 -1.18 -7.17 41.00
CA LEU A 12 -0.88 -8.06 39.87
C LEU A 12 -1.91 -8.05 38.71
N ILE A 13 -3.09 -7.46 38.90
CA ILE A 13 -4.16 -7.45 37.87
C ILE A 13 -4.05 -6.23 36.92
N THR A 14 -3.45 -5.13 37.37
CA THR A 14 -3.30 -3.90 36.57
C THR A 14 -2.15 -3.99 35.54
N PHE A 15 -1.16 -4.86 35.75
CA PHE A 15 -0.02 -5.01 34.83
C PHE A 15 -0.36 -5.93 33.63
N LEU A 16 -1.18 -6.96 33.83
CA LEU A 16 -1.59 -7.88 32.75
C LEU A 16 -2.50 -7.20 31.71
N CYS A 17 -3.36 -6.28 32.16
CA CYS A 17 -4.32 -5.58 31.31
C CYS A 17 -3.64 -4.54 30.39
N LEU A 18 -2.57 -3.89 30.87
CA LEU A 18 -1.83 -2.90 30.09
C LEU A 18 -0.96 -3.53 28.98
N CYS A 19 -0.38 -4.70 29.20
CA CYS A 19 0.39 -5.42 28.18
C CYS A 19 -0.48 -6.06 27.09
N ALA A 20 -1.69 -6.51 27.44
CA ALA A 20 -2.63 -7.08 26.47
C ALA A 20 -3.22 -6.03 25.52
N THR A 21 -3.49 -4.81 26.01
CA THR A 21 -4.02 -3.71 25.19
C THR A 21 -2.99 -3.15 24.22
N THR A 22 -1.72 -3.03 24.63
CA THR A 22 -0.61 -2.61 23.76
C THR A 22 -0.30 -3.66 22.68
N ALA A 23 -0.19 -4.94 23.04
CA ALA A 23 0.02 -6.02 22.08
C ALA A 23 -1.13 -6.14 21.05
N TYR A 24 -2.37 -5.87 21.48
CA TYR A 24 -3.52 -5.85 20.57
C TYR A 24 -3.52 -4.60 19.66
N ALA A 25 -3.09 -3.43 20.14
CA ALA A 25 -2.95 -2.21 19.33
C ALA A 25 -1.93 -2.38 18.20
N ASP A 26 -0.76 -2.94 18.54
CA ASP A 26 0.30 -3.28 17.59
C ASP A 26 -0.21 -4.27 16.54
N SER A 27 -1.09 -5.21 16.94
CA SER A 27 -1.71 -6.17 16.03
C SER A 27 -2.66 -5.52 15.03
N MET A 28 -3.40 -4.47 15.42
CA MET A 28 -4.32 -3.76 14.53
C MET A 28 -3.57 -2.83 13.57
N ALA A 29 -2.54 -2.12 14.04
CA ALA A 29 -1.69 -1.28 13.19
C ALA A 29 -1.01 -2.14 12.11
N ALA A 30 -0.49 -3.30 12.51
CA ALA A 30 0.08 -4.28 11.60
C ALA A 30 -0.96 -4.82 10.60
N THR A 31 -2.20 -5.05 11.04
CA THR A 31 -3.28 -5.53 10.16
C THR A 31 -3.70 -4.48 9.12
N ILE A 32 -3.91 -3.22 9.52
CA ILE A 32 -4.19 -2.10 8.61
C ILE A 32 -3.03 -1.93 7.62
N ASN A 33 -1.78 -2.03 8.08
CA ASN A 33 -0.61 -1.96 7.21
C ASN A 33 -0.57 -3.12 6.21
N LYS A 34 -0.83 -4.36 6.64
CA LYS A 34 -0.90 -5.56 5.77
C LYS A 34 -2.00 -5.42 4.72
N ALA A 35 -3.21 -5.04 5.12
CA ALA A 35 -4.33 -4.78 4.22
C ALA A 35 -4.01 -3.62 3.25
N GLY A 36 -3.43 -2.54 3.77
CA GLY A 36 -2.99 -1.39 2.99
C GLY A 36 -1.96 -1.76 1.92
N LYS A 37 -1.05 -2.69 2.24
CA LYS A 37 -0.04 -3.22 1.32
C LYS A 37 -0.67 -3.95 0.13
N GLN A 38 -1.81 -4.64 0.31
CA GLN A 38 -2.50 -5.32 -0.79
C GLN A 38 -2.87 -4.37 -1.92
N ARG A 39 -3.39 -3.17 -1.61
CA ARG A 39 -3.66 -2.13 -2.63
C ARG A 39 -2.42 -1.75 -3.42
N MET A 40 -1.26 -1.64 -2.76
CA MET A 40 -0.01 -1.31 -3.42
C MET A 40 0.45 -2.47 -4.32
N LEU A 41 0.35 -3.71 -3.85
CA LEU A 41 0.76 -4.89 -4.60
C LEU A 41 -0.03 -5.04 -5.91
N THR A 42 -1.33 -4.73 -5.94
CA THR A 42 -2.10 -4.75 -7.21
C THR A 42 -1.54 -3.77 -8.24
N GLN A 43 -1.16 -2.56 -7.80
CA GLN A 43 -0.54 -1.56 -8.69
C GLN A 43 0.86 -1.99 -9.12
N LYS A 44 1.63 -2.57 -8.20
CA LYS A 44 3.01 -3.04 -8.44
C LYS A 44 3.03 -4.18 -9.45
N MET A 45 2.14 -5.17 -9.34
CA MET A 45 2.03 -6.26 -10.32
C MET A 45 1.72 -5.73 -11.72
N SER A 46 0.75 -4.80 -11.85
CA SER A 46 0.47 -4.20 -13.15
C SER A 46 1.66 -3.43 -13.72
N LYS A 47 2.36 -2.66 -12.88
CA LYS A 47 3.59 -1.96 -13.27
C LYS A 47 4.65 -2.95 -13.77
N GLU A 48 4.85 -4.07 -13.07
CA GLU A 48 5.83 -5.09 -13.44
C GLU A 48 5.51 -5.75 -14.79
N VAL A 49 4.24 -6.12 -15.04
CA VAL A 49 3.80 -6.62 -16.36
C VAL A 49 4.07 -5.59 -17.45
N LEU A 50 3.77 -4.32 -17.21
CA LEU A 50 3.98 -3.25 -18.19
C LEU A 50 5.46 -2.93 -18.42
N LEU A 51 6.33 -3.09 -17.42
CA LEU A 51 7.79 -2.98 -17.58
C LEU A 51 8.34 -4.14 -18.42
N ILE A 52 7.82 -5.36 -18.24
CA ILE A 52 8.14 -6.51 -19.10
C ILE A 52 7.73 -6.19 -20.55
N ALA A 53 6.52 -5.67 -20.75
CA ALA A 53 6.01 -5.30 -22.08
C ALA A 53 6.88 -4.23 -22.76
N ALA A 54 7.40 -3.27 -21.98
CA ALA A 54 8.30 -2.22 -22.47
C ALA A 54 9.76 -2.68 -22.66
N GLY A 55 10.09 -3.93 -22.32
CA GLY A 55 11.47 -4.45 -22.37
C GLY A 55 12.42 -3.80 -21.37
N ILE A 56 11.90 -3.21 -20.29
CA ILE A 56 12.68 -2.55 -19.25
C ILE A 56 12.96 -3.56 -18.15
N ASP A 57 14.22 -3.98 -18.02
CA ASP A 57 14.67 -4.98 -17.04
C ASP A 57 13.75 -6.21 -16.98
N ALA A 58 13.37 -6.74 -18.16
CA ALA A 58 12.26 -7.69 -18.29
C ALA A 58 12.42 -8.94 -17.41
N ASP A 59 13.61 -9.54 -17.35
CA ASP A 59 13.85 -10.73 -16.53
C ASP A 59 13.78 -10.42 -15.02
N ALA A 60 14.32 -9.27 -14.60
CA ALA A 60 14.19 -8.82 -13.23
C ALA A 60 12.73 -8.56 -12.86
N ASN A 61 11.94 -7.97 -13.78
CA ASN A 61 10.51 -7.72 -13.56
C ASN A 61 9.68 -9.01 -13.56
N LYS A 62 10.02 -10.04 -14.34
CA LYS A 62 9.39 -11.37 -14.23
C LYS A 62 9.63 -12.00 -12.85
N ALA A 63 10.88 -11.96 -12.38
CA ALA A 63 11.22 -12.47 -11.05
C ALA A 63 10.54 -11.67 -9.93
N ASN A 64 10.46 -10.34 -10.07
CA ASN A 64 9.78 -9.48 -9.12
C ASN A 64 8.26 -9.70 -9.14
N LEU A 65 7.65 -9.89 -10.31
CA LEU A 65 6.23 -10.18 -10.48
C LEU A 65 5.83 -11.44 -9.71
N ALA A 66 6.58 -12.54 -9.90
CA ALA A 66 6.34 -13.79 -9.16
C ALA A 66 6.39 -13.59 -7.63
N LYS A 67 7.35 -12.81 -7.14
CA LYS A 67 7.44 -12.46 -5.71
C LYS A 67 6.26 -11.60 -5.26
N THR A 68 5.82 -10.64 -6.08
CA THR A 68 4.69 -9.76 -5.77
C THR A 68 3.38 -10.54 -5.71
N VAL A 69 3.15 -11.46 -6.66
CA VAL A 69 1.99 -12.37 -6.70
C VAL A 69 1.96 -13.24 -5.45
N SER A 70 3.05 -13.96 -5.16
CA SER A 70 3.15 -14.82 -3.97
C SER A 70 2.92 -14.06 -2.67
N LEU A 71 3.45 -12.84 -2.56
CA LEU A 71 3.25 -11.99 -1.39
C LEU A 71 1.79 -11.50 -1.27
N PHE A 72 1.13 -11.19 -2.38
CA PHE A 72 -0.30 -10.83 -2.39
C PHE A 72 -1.14 -12.01 -1.90
N ASP A 73 -0.98 -13.19 -2.53
CA ASP A 73 -1.70 -14.42 -2.17
C ASP A 73 -1.56 -14.77 -0.69
N THR A 74 -0.32 -14.85 -0.22
CA THR A 74 -0.01 -15.25 1.16
C THR A 74 -0.61 -14.27 2.16
N THR A 75 -0.52 -12.96 1.87
CA THR A 75 -1.04 -11.94 2.78
C THR A 75 -2.56 -11.88 2.74
N LEU A 76 -3.20 -12.01 1.57
CA LEU A 76 -4.66 -12.05 1.46
C LEU A 76 -5.23 -13.27 2.20
N LYS A 77 -4.61 -14.44 2.04
CA LYS A 77 -4.97 -15.63 2.81
C LYS A 77 -4.84 -15.40 4.31
N THR A 78 -3.73 -14.81 4.76
CA THR A 78 -3.53 -14.47 6.17
C THR A 78 -4.59 -13.51 6.70
N LEU A 79 -5.01 -12.52 5.90
CA LEU A 79 -6.06 -11.57 6.27
C LEU A 79 -7.43 -12.25 6.40
N ILE A 80 -7.75 -13.20 5.51
CA ILE A 80 -8.99 -14.00 5.58
C ILE A 80 -8.96 -14.91 6.80
N ASP A 81 -7.93 -15.77 6.90
CA ASP A 81 -7.81 -16.78 7.97
C ASP A 81 -7.74 -16.13 9.38
N GLY A 82 -7.16 -14.93 9.47
CA GLY A 82 -6.97 -14.20 10.73
C GLY A 82 -8.11 -13.27 11.13
N ASN A 83 -9.13 -13.09 10.28
CA ASN A 83 -10.17 -12.10 10.52
C ASN A 83 -11.40 -12.72 11.21
N LYS A 84 -11.84 -12.09 12.30
CA LYS A 84 -13.01 -12.52 13.09
C LYS A 84 -14.27 -11.72 12.80
N ASN A 85 -14.15 -10.60 12.08
CA ASN A 85 -15.27 -9.74 11.76
C ASN A 85 -15.95 -10.21 10.45
N LYS A 86 -17.21 -10.66 10.54
CA LYS A 86 -17.95 -11.22 9.40
C LYS A 86 -18.08 -10.27 8.20
N GLU A 87 -18.24 -8.97 8.43
CA GLU A 87 -18.39 -8.00 7.33
C GLU A 87 -17.07 -7.79 6.59
N ILE A 88 -15.97 -7.69 7.34
CA ILE A 88 -14.62 -7.61 6.77
C ILE A 88 -14.29 -8.90 6.03
N ASP A 89 -14.70 -10.05 6.57
CA ASP A 89 -14.43 -11.36 5.98
C ASP A 89 -15.12 -11.50 4.61
N GLN A 90 -16.40 -11.15 4.56
CA GLN A 90 -17.15 -11.10 3.31
C GLN A 90 -16.51 -10.15 2.28
N GLN A 91 -16.02 -8.99 2.73
CA GLN A 91 -15.34 -8.03 1.85
C GLN A 91 -14.00 -8.59 1.32
N LEU A 92 -13.25 -9.35 2.14
CA LEU A 92 -12.02 -10.02 1.71
C LEU A 92 -12.29 -11.17 0.73
N HIS A 93 -13.41 -11.88 0.88
CA HIS A 93 -13.85 -12.87 -0.11
C HIS A 93 -14.24 -12.22 -1.44
N THR A 94 -14.87 -11.04 -1.43
CA THR A 94 -15.07 -10.24 -2.66
C THR A 94 -13.74 -9.87 -3.32
N VAL A 95 -12.75 -9.44 -2.52
CA VAL A 95 -11.38 -9.16 -3.02
C VAL A 95 -10.75 -10.42 -3.61
N SER A 96 -10.89 -11.58 -2.96
CA SER A 96 -10.40 -12.87 -3.45
C SER A 96 -11.03 -13.25 -4.80
N GLY A 97 -12.33 -13.02 -4.98
CA GLY A 97 -13.01 -13.24 -6.25
C GLY A 97 -12.45 -12.39 -7.39
N LEU A 98 -12.27 -11.08 -7.15
CA LEU A 98 -11.65 -10.17 -8.13
C LEU A 98 -10.18 -10.49 -8.39
N TRP A 99 -9.47 -10.96 -7.37
CA TRP A 99 -8.09 -11.39 -7.50
C TRP A 99 -7.95 -12.59 -8.44
N LYS A 100 -8.86 -13.57 -8.42
CA LYS A 100 -8.82 -14.69 -9.39
C LYS A 100 -8.84 -14.21 -10.84
N ALA A 101 -9.67 -13.21 -11.15
CA ALA A 101 -9.74 -12.64 -12.48
C ALA A 101 -8.49 -11.81 -12.83
N PHE A 102 -8.02 -10.96 -11.91
CA PHE A 102 -6.81 -10.16 -12.12
C PHE A 102 -5.52 -11.01 -12.18
N GLY A 103 -5.49 -12.11 -11.43
CA GLY A 103 -4.39 -13.08 -11.33
C GLY A 103 -4.01 -13.70 -12.67
N SER A 104 -4.99 -13.95 -13.55
CA SER A 104 -4.72 -14.47 -14.90
C SER A 104 -4.02 -13.45 -15.80
N SER A 105 -4.05 -12.16 -15.46
CA SER A 105 -3.40 -11.08 -16.22
C SER A 105 -1.99 -10.75 -15.71
N VAL A 106 -1.51 -11.43 -14.65
CA VAL A 106 -0.20 -11.18 -14.01
C VAL A 106 0.73 -12.40 -14.08
N THR A 107 0.71 -13.09 -15.22
CA THR A 107 1.49 -14.31 -15.52
C THR A 107 2.86 -14.04 -16.15
N GLY A 108 3.11 -12.79 -16.56
CA GLY A 108 4.29 -12.39 -17.34
C GLY A 108 4.07 -12.37 -18.85
N GLU A 109 2.90 -12.80 -19.33
CA GLU A 109 2.46 -12.57 -20.71
C GLU A 109 2.14 -11.08 -20.94
N THR A 110 2.47 -10.57 -22.12
CA THR A 110 2.36 -9.14 -22.45
C THR A 110 1.64 -8.88 -23.76
N THR A 111 0.73 -9.77 -24.17
CA THR A 111 -0.11 -9.56 -25.35
C THR A 111 -1.03 -8.35 -25.15
N PRO A 112 -1.46 -7.65 -26.21
CA PRO A 112 -2.37 -6.50 -26.07
C PRO A 112 -3.65 -6.82 -25.30
N ALA A 113 -4.20 -8.03 -25.49
CA ALA A 113 -5.36 -8.51 -24.75
C ALA A 113 -5.09 -8.61 -23.24
N VAL A 114 -3.93 -9.15 -22.84
CA VAL A 114 -3.52 -9.21 -21.44
C VAL A 114 -3.34 -7.82 -20.85
N LEU A 115 -2.70 -6.89 -21.57
CA LEU A 115 -2.53 -5.50 -21.07
C LEU A 115 -3.86 -4.76 -20.90
N ALA A 116 -4.82 -4.96 -21.82
CA ALA A 116 -6.16 -4.41 -21.70
C ALA A 116 -6.96 -5.02 -20.53
N SER A 117 -6.87 -6.35 -20.35
CA SER A 117 -7.48 -7.06 -19.23
C SER A 117 -6.91 -6.59 -17.89
N LEU A 118 -5.57 -6.51 -17.79
CA LEU A 118 -4.84 -5.99 -16.64
C LEU A 118 -5.33 -4.60 -16.25
N ALA A 119 -5.45 -3.67 -17.21
CA ALA A 119 -5.92 -2.31 -16.95
C ALA A 119 -7.37 -2.28 -16.44
N THR A 120 -8.24 -3.09 -17.06
CA THR A 120 -9.67 -3.19 -16.73
C THR A 120 -9.89 -3.76 -15.33
N GLN A 121 -9.18 -4.83 -14.97
CA GLN A 121 -9.38 -5.58 -13.73
C GLN A 121 -8.68 -4.93 -12.52
N ASN A 122 -7.61 -4.16 -12.74
CA ASN A 122 -6.82 -3.56 -11.66
C ASN A 122 -7.62 -2.58 -10.79
N MET A 123 -8.43 -1.72 -11.40
CA MET A 123 -9.15 -0.66 -10.67
C MET A 123 -10.30 -1.18 -9.79
N PRO A 124 -11.16 -2.12 -10.23
CA PRO A 124 -12.12 -2.79 -9.36
C PRO A 124 -11.46 -3.44 -8.15
N LEU A 125 -10.38 -4.22 -8.36
CA LEU A 125 -9.67 -4.88 -7.26
C LEU A 125 -9.07 -3.87 -6.27
N LEU A 126 -8.47 -2.78 -6.76
CA LEU A 126 -7.98 -1.68 -5.90
C LEU A 126 -9.13 -1.06 -5.08
N LYS A 127 -10.29 -0.83 -5.68
CA LYS A 127 -11.46 -0.23 -5.01
C LYS A 127 -11.98 -1.11 -3.88
N GLU A 128 -12.16 -2.41 -4.12
CA GLU A 128 -12.64 -3.34 -3.09
C GLU A 128 -11.62 -3.53 -1.96
N MET A 129 -10.32 -3.62 -2.30
CA MET A 129 -9.29 -3.67 -1.26
C MET A 129 -9.23 -2.37 -0.43
N ASN A 130 -9.55 -1.23 -1.04
CA ASN A 130 -9.68 0.04 -0.32
C ASN A 130 -10.90 0.09 0.61
N LYS A 131 -12.00 -0.59 0.27
CA LYS A 131 -13.13 -0.75 1.19
C LYS A 131 -12.71 -1.59 2.40
N ALA A 132 -12.05 -2.73 2.19
CA ALA A 132 -11.55 -3.57 3.28
C ALA A 132 -10.65 -2.79 4.26
N VAL A 133 -9.70 -1.99 3.76
CA VAL A 133 -8.84 -1.15 4.61
C VAL A 133 -9.64 -0.16 5.44
N LYS A 134 -10.64 0.51 4.86
CA LYS A 134 -11.52 1.43 5.60
C LYS A 134 -12.38 0.72 6.65
N MET A 135 -12.75 -0.54 6.41
CA MET A 135 -13.48 -1.33 7.41
C MET A 135 -12.58 -1.70 8.58
N TYR A 136 -11.30 -2.04 8.33
CA TYR A 136 -10.30 -2.22 9.40
C TYR A 136 -10.09 -0.94 10.23
N GLU A 137 -10.00 0.24 9.59
CA GLU A 137 -9.87 1.53 10.30
C GLU A 137 -11.05 1.81 11.25
N LYS A 138 -12.24 1.36 10.89
CA LYS A 138 -13.48 1.61 11.64
C LYS A 138 -13.84 0.47 12.61
N SER A 139 -13.04 -0.59 12.65
CA SER A 139 -13.38 -1.76 13.45
C SER A 139 -13.42 -1.39 14.93
N SER A 140 -14.58 -1.55 15.57
CA SER A 140 -14.87 -1.16 16.95
C SER A 140 -14.04 -1.89 18.01
N GLY A 141 -13.33 -2.95 17.62
CA GLY A 141 -12.37 -3.63 18.49
C GLY A 141 -10.97 -3.01 18.49
N SER A 142 -10.70 -1.99 17.67
CA SER A 142 -9.38 -1.37 17.57
C SER A 142 -9.04 -0.52 18.79
N THR A 143 -7.87 -0.77 19.39
CA THR A 143 -7.27 0.10 20.42
C THR A 143 -6.50 1.28 19.81
N LEU A 144 -6.32 1.33 18.48
CA LEU A 144 -5.79 2.53 17.80
C LEU A 144 -6.82 3.65 17.81
N SER A 145 -6.37 4.88 18.06
CA SER A 145 -7.22 6.04 17.84
C SER A 145 -7.59 6.16 16.35
N PRO A 146 -8.78 6.70 16.03
CA PRO A 146 -9.19 6.94 14.64
C PRO A 146 -8.17 7.78 13.86
N GLU A 147 -7.51 8.73 14.52
CA GLU A 147 -6.49 9.58 13.94
C GLU A 147 -5.21 8.81 13.57
N MET A 148 -4.74 7.91 14.44
CA MET A 148 -3.60 7.05 14.15
C MET A 148 -3.90 6.10 12.99
N ALA A 149 -5.07 5.45 13.00
CA ALA A 149 -5.49 4.57 11.92
C ALA A 149 -5.58 5.32 10.57
N ALA A 150 -6.16 6.52 10.56
CA ALA A 150 -6.23 7.39 9.39
C ALA A 150 -4.83 7.81 8.89
N THR A 151 -3.90 8.09 9.81
CA THR A 151 -2.52 8.47 9.49
C THR A 151 -1.74 7.31 8.87
N ILE A 152 -1.81 6.11 9.45
CA ILE A 152 -1.21 4.88 8.90
C ILE A 152 -1.77 4.60 7.50
N ASN A 153 -3.08 4.73 7.30
CA ASN A 153 -3.69 4.58 6.00
C ASN A 153 -3.21 5.63 4.99
N LYS A 154 -3.14 6.90 5.40
CA LYS A 154 -2.68 8.00 4.54
C LYS A 154 -1.24 7.76 4.08
N ALA A 155 -0.33 7.44 5.01
CA ALA A 155 1.05 7.06 4.69
C ALA A 155 1.09 5.80 3.82
N GLY A 156 0.25 4.80 4.12
CA GLY A 156 0.13 3.57 3.36
C GLY A 156 -0.31 3.79 1.91
N LYS A 157 -1.23 4.73 1.70
CA LYS A 157 -1.76 5.13 0.39
C LYS A 157 -0.66 5.74 -0.48
N GLN A 158 0.29 6.49 0.11
CA GLN A 158 1.41 7.06 -0.64
C GLN A 158 2.21 5.98 -1.38
N ARG A 159 2.53 4.84 -0.73
CA ARG A 159 3.20 3.70 -1.39
C ARG A 159 2.43 3.23 -2.61
N MET A 160 1.12 3.07 -2.49
CA MET A 160 0.26 2.65 -3.59
C MET A 160 0.28 3.69 -4.72
N LEU A 161 0.18 4.99 -4.40
CA LEU A 161 0.21 6.07 -5.39
C LEU A 161 1.52 6.09 -6.17
N THR A 162 2.67 5.85 -5.53
CA THR A 162 3.96 5.77 -6.26
C THR A 162 3.92 4.71 -7.37
N GLN A 163 3.39 3.51 -7.06
CA GLN A 163 3.28 2.42 -8.02
C GLN A 163 2.24 2.72 -9.10
N LYS A 164 1.11 3.31 -8.70
CA LYS A 164 0.02 3.71 -9.60
C LYS A 164 0.47 4.73 -10.64
N MET A 165 1.28 5.72 -10.25
CA MET A 165 1.82 6.72 -11.19
C MET A 165 2.69 6.07 -12.28
N THR A 166 3.62 5.18 -11.92
CA THR A 166 4.43 4.48 -12.93
C THR A 166 3.58 3.59 -13.82
N LYS A 167 2.61 2.86 -13.24
CA LYS A 167 1.66 2.03 -13.98
C LYS A 167 0.90 2.88 -15.01
N GLU A 168 0.40 4.05 -14.62
CA GLU A 168 -0.35 4.95 -15.50
C GLU A 168 0.51 5.49 -16.63
N LEU A 169 1.74 5.92 -16.33
CA LEU A 169 2.70 6.34 -17.36
C LEU A 169 2.97 5.21 -18.37
N LEU A 170 3.15 3.98 -17.89
CA LEU A 170 3.39 2.82 -18.75
C LEU A 170 2.15 2.41 -19.56
N LEU A 171 0.93 2.57 -19.01
CA LEU A 171 -0.31 2.35 -19.77
C LEU A 171 -0.43 3.33 -20.93
N ILE A 172 -0.06 4.61 -20.70
CA ILE A 172 0.00 5.63 -21.76
C ILE A 172 1.02 5.22 -22.84
N ALA A 173 2.22 4.80 -22.43
CA ALA A 173 3.27 4.35 -23.36
C ALA A 173 2.85 3.13 -24.21
N ASN A 174 1.98 2.26 -23.68
CA ASN A 174 1.45 1.09 -24.39
C ASN A 174 0.13 1.39 -25.14
N GLY A 175 -0.33 2.65 -25.19
CA GLY A 175 -1.58 3.03 -25.87
C GLY A 175 -2.86 2.54 -25.19
N VAL A 176 -2.79 1.98 -23.98
CA VAL A 176 -3.93 1.43 -23.26
C VAL A 176 -4.69 2.57 -22.58
N ALA A 177 -5.84 2.94 -23.15
CA ALA A 177 -6.70 4.04 -22.65
C ALA A 177 -5.89 5.32 -22.33
N ALA A 178 -5.01 5.72 -23.26
CA ALA A 178 -3.98 6.74 -23.02
C ALA A 178 -4.53 8.06 -22.46
N GLU A 179 -5.60 8.61 -23.04
CA GLU A 179 -6.20 9.88 -22.56
C GLU A 179 -6.76 9.76 -21.13
N ALA A 180 -7.44 8.66 -20.83
CA ALA A 180 -7.93 8.40 -19.48
C ALA A 180 -6.75 8.26 -18.50
N ASN A 181 -5.66 7.60 -18.90
CA ASN A 181 -4.49 7.44 -18.05
C ASN A 181 -3.66 8.72 -17.87
N LYS A 182 -3.66 9.66 -18.83
CA LYS A 182 -3.10 11.02 -18.63
C LYS A 182 -3.84 11.76 -17.52
N ALA A 183 -5.17 11.77 -17.58
CA ALA A 183 -6.00 12.38 -16.53
C ALA A 183 -5.81 11.68 -15.18
N ASN A 184 -5.78 10.34 -15.17
CA ASN A 184 -5.54 9.57 -13.96
C ASN A 184 -4.16 9.86 -13.36
N LEU A 185 -3.11 9.93 -14.19
CA LEU A 185 -1.74 10.23 -13.75
C LEU A 185 -1.69 11.60 -13.07
N ALA A 186 -2.23 12.64 -13.71
CA ALA A 186 -2.31 13.98 -13.13
C ALA A 186 -3.05 13.97 -11.77
N GLY A 187 -4.19 13.27 -11.69
CA GLY A 187 -4.91 13.12 -10.43
C GLY A 187 -4.13 12.35 -9.36
N THR A 188 -3.38 11.31 -9.74
CA THR A 188 -2.53 10.53 -8.82
C THR A 188 -1.38 11.37 -8.28
N VAL A 189 -0.75 12.20 -9.13
CA VAL A 189 0.31 13.16 -8.75
C VAL A 189 -0.22 14.13 -7.71
N VAL A 190 -1.35 14.80 -8.00
CA VAL A 190 -1.99 15.75 -7.05
C VAL A 190 -2.34 15.06 -5.73
N ALA A 191 -2.89 13.84 -5.78
CA ALA A 191 -3.25 13.08 -4.59
C ALA A 191 -2.02 12.67 -3.76
N PHE A 192 -0.88 12.39 -4.40
CA PHE A 192 0.37 12.09 -3.71
C PHE A 192 0.88 13.34 -3.00
N GLU A 193 1.03 14.45 -3.72
CA GLU A 193 1.56 15.72 -3.18
C GLU A 193 0.73 16.26 -2.02
N LYS A 194 -0.60 16.27 -2.16
CA LYS A 194 -1.50 16.73 -1.10
C LYS A 194 -1.30 15.92 0.18
N ALA A 195 -1.29 14.60 0.08
CA ALA A 195 -1.16 13.74 1.25
C ALA A 195 0.27 13.73 1.82
N LEU A 196 1.32 13.87 1.01
CA LEU A 196 2.69 14.07 1.51
C LEU A 196 2.81 15.40 2.27
N GLY A 197 2.24 16.48 1.75
CA GLY A 197 2.17 17.78 2.43
C GLY A 197 1.44 17.69 3.78
N GLU A 198 0.28 17.05 3.80
CA GLU A 198 -0.47 16.81 5.06
C GLU A 198 0.33 16.00 6.08
N LEU A 199 0.99 14.92 5.65
CA LEU A 199 1.82 14.09 6.55
C LEU A 199 2.99 14.89 7.13
N ARG A 200 3.62 15.76 6.31
CA ARG A 200 4.71 16.62 6.77
C ARG A 200 4.24 17.69 7.76
N SER A 201 3.10 18.34 7.50
CA SER A 201 2.57 19.41 8.35
C SER A 201 1.98 18.90 9.66
N ALA A 202 1.36 17.72 9.66
CA ALA A 202 0.77 17.14 10.87
C ALA A 202 1.80 16.44 11.78
N ASN A 203 2.99 16.14 11.26
CA ASN A 203 3.96 15.33 11.99
C ASN A 203 4.80 16.13 12.98
N GLN A 204 4.73 15.76 14.26
CA GLN A 204 5.52 16.35 15.33
C GLN A 204 6.80 15.56 15.68
N ASN A 205 6.97 14.35 15.13
CA ASN A 205 8.12 13.49 15.43
C ASN A 205 9.30 13.79 14.49
N ALA A 206 10.45 14.19 15.04
CA ALA A 206 11.62 14.58 14.24
C ALA A 206 12.16 13.45 13.33
N ALA A 207 12.12 12.20 13.78
CA ALA A 207 12.60 11.07 12.97
C ALA A 207 11.68 10.84 11.76
N ILE A 208 10.36 10.90 11.95
CA ILE A 208 9.39 10.80 10.86
C ILE A 208 9.53 11.99 9.90
N ALA A 209 9.78 13.20 10.43
CA ALA A 209 9.97 14.39 9.61
C ALA A 209 11.18 14.24 8.66
N ASN A 210 12.30 13.73 9.19
CA ASN A 210 13.49 13.42 8.38
C ASN A 210 13.18 12.36 7.31
N GLN A 211 12.47 11.30 7.68
CA GLN A 211 12.09 10.26 6.72
C GLN A 211 11.18 10.79 5.60
N LEU A 212 10.24 11.69 5.90
CA LEU A 212 9.38 12.34 4.90
C LEU A 212 10.14 13.35 4.04
N ARG A 213 11.23 13.94 4.55
CA ARG A 213 12.15 14.76 3.74
C ARG A 213 12.89 13.91 2.71
N ASP A 214 13.32 12.70 3.07
CA ASP A 214 13.95 11.79 2.10
C ASP A 214 12.96 11.38 0.99
N VAL A 215 11.69 11.14 1.36
CA VAL A 215 10.61 10.92 0.40
C VAL A 215 10.42 12.13 -0.53
N GLN A 216 10.41 13.35 0.03
CA GLN A 216 10.28 14.59 -0.74
C GLN A 216 11.43 14.76 -1.75
N ASN A 217 12.67 14.52 -1.34
CA ASN A 217 13.84 14.67 -2.21
C ASN A 217 13.83 13.68 -3.39
N LEU A 218 13.34 12.45 -3.16
CA LEU A 218 13.14 11.46 -4.23
C LEU A 218 11.96 11.84 -5.14
N TRP A 219 10.89 12.39 -4.55
CA TRP A 219 9.73 12.87 -5.29
C TRP A 219 10.09 13.99 -6.26
N GLU A 220 10.93 14.94 -5.86
CA GLU A 220 11.36 16.08 -6.70
C GLU A 220 12.12 15.64 -7.96
N GLN A 221 12.84 14.52 -7.90
CA GLN A 221 13.49 13.91 -9.06
C GLN A 221 12.51 13.14 -9.95
N TYR A 222 11.48 12.56 -9.35
CA TYR A 222 10.52 11.69 -10.03
C TYR A 222 9.40 12.47 -10.73
N LYS A 223 8.92 13.55 -10.10
CA LYS A 223 7.80 14.37 -10.57
C LYS A 223 7.96 14.89 -12.00
N PRO A 224 9.12 15.44 -12.44
CA PRO A 224 9.23 16.02 -13.78
C PRO A 224 8.87 15.04 -14.89
N ILE A 225 9.29 13.77 -14.77
CA ILE A 225 8.99 12.70 -15.75
C ILE A 225 7.48 12.45 -15.83
N LEU A 226 6.81 12.44 -14.67
CA LEU A 226 5.37 12.19 -14.60
C LEU A 226 4.55 13.38 -15.10
N SER A 227 4.97 14.61 -14.77
CA SER A 227 4.27 15.84 -15.15
C SER A 227 4.38 16.15 -16.64
N SER A 228 5.51 15.81 -17.27
CA SER A 228 5.66 15.93 -18.73
C SER A 228 5.01 14.77 -19.50
N VAL A 229 4.58 13.72 -18.79
CA VAL A 229 4.09 12.46 -19.40
C VAL A 229 5.10 11.92 -20.42
N ASP A 230 6.39 11.96 -20.07
CA ASP A 230 7.45 11.52 -20.97
C ASP A 230 7.45 9.99 -21.09
N VAL A 231 6.99 9.52 -22.26
CA VAL A 231 6.91 8.09 -22.62
C VAL A 231 8.12 7.61 -23.41
N SER A 232 9.19 8.39 -23.49
CA SER A 232 10.45 7.92 -24.08
C SER A 232 11.04 6.76 -23.29
N LYS A 233 11.73 5.84 -23.98
CA LYS A 233 12.35 4.66 -23.33
C LYS A 233 13.27 5.05 -22.17
N GLN A 234 14.03 6.14 -22.33
CA GLN A 234 14.92 6.68 -21.31
C GLN A 234 14.15 7.17 -20.07
N ALA A 235 13.05 7.91 -20.28
CA ALA A 235 12.22 8.42 -19.20
C ALA A 235 11.47 7.30 -18.47
N LEU A 236 10.95 6.31 -19.19
CA LEU A 236 10.30 5.13 -18.58
C LEU A 236 11.28 4.32 -17.73
N ALA A 237 12.51 4.10 -18.20
CA ALA A 237 13.55 3.43 -17.41
C ALA A 237 13.93 4.26 -16.17
N SER A 238 14.03 5.58 -16.32
CA SER A 238 14.32 6.49 -15.19
C SER A 238 13.18 6.50 -14.16
N ALA A 239 11.93 6.52 -14.62
CA ALA A 239 10.75 6.40 -13.77
C ALA A 239 10.73 5.08 -12.99
N ALA A 240 11.05 3.96 -13.64
CA ALA A 240 11.17 2.65 -12.99
C ALA A 240 12.26 2.65 -11.90
N LYS A 241 13.43 3.23 -12.21
CA LYS A 241 14.57 3.33 -11.29
C LYS A 241 14.27 4.21 -10.07
N LEU A 242 13.60 5.35 -10.24
CA LEU A 242 13.23 6.26 -9.15
C LEU A 242 12.07 5.73 -8.30
N ASN A 243 11.18 4.94 -8.89
CA ASN A 243 10.03 4.38 -8.20
C ASN A 243 10.43 3.43 -7.04
N LEU A 244 11.49 2.64 -7.18
CA LEU A 244 11.88 1.65 -6.17
C LEU A 244 12.45 2.28 -4.88
N PRO A 245 13.41 3.22 -4.93
CA PRO A 245 13.83 3.98 -3.75
C PRO A 245 12.67 4.72 -3.09
N LEU A 246 11.82 5.38 -3.86
CA LEU A 246 10.67 6.11 -3.30
C LEU A 246 9.69 5.18 -2.57
N LEU A 247 9.42 3.99 -3.14
CA LEU A 247 8.63 2.95 -2.46
C LEU A 247 9.31 2.49 -1.16
N LYS A 248 10.63 2.32 -1.17
CA LYS A 248 11.41 1.90 0.02
C LYS A 248 11.30 2.93 1.14
N GLU A 249 11.53 4.20 0.86
CA GLU A 249 11.45 5.27 1.86
C GLU A 249 10.00 5.45 2.37
N MET A 250 9.01 5.33 1.48
CA MET A 250 7.60 5.32 1.92
C MET A 250 7.24 4.10 2.78
N ASN A 251 7.84 2.93 2.53
CA ASN A 251 7.67 1.75 3.41
C ASN A 251 8.24 1.99 4.81
N LYS A 252 9.41 2.64 4.91
CA LYS A 252 9.97 3.02 6.21
C LYS A 252 9.06 3.98 6.95
N ALA A 253 8.59 5.05 6.30
CA ALA A 253 7.68 6.02 6.90
C ALA A 253 6.41 5.35 7.48
N VAL A 254 5.78 4.45 6.73
CA VAL A 254 4.62 3.70 7.24
C VAL A 254 4.96 2.83 8.43
N GLY A 255 6.12 2.17 8.41
CA GLY A 255 6.61 1.38 9.54
C GLY A 255 6.87 2.23 10.79
N MET A 256 7.17 3.52 10.65
CA MET A 256 7.33 4.44 11.78
C MET A 256 5.99 4.91 12.34
N TYR A 257 4.97 5.09 11.50
CA TYR A 257 3.60 5.42 11.96
C TYR A 257 2.83 4.25 12.56
N ALA A 258 3.24 3.01 12.25
CA ALA A 258 2.59 1.79 12.71
C ALA A 258 3.25 1.17 13.95
N LYS A 259 4.15 1.90 14.60
CA LYS A 259 4.80 1.60 15.88
C LYS A 259 4.32 2.62 16.91
#